data_AF-A0A7W0JZ93-F1
#
_entry.id   AF-A0A7W0JZ93-F1
#
_cell.length_a   1.000
_cell.length_b   1.000
_cell.length_c   1.000
_cell.angle_alpha   90.00
_cell.angle_beta   90.00
_cell.angle_gamma   90.00
#
_symmetry.space_group_name_H-M   'P 1'
#
loop_
_entity.id
_entity.type
_entity.pdbx_description
1 polymer ?
#
loop_
_entity_poly.entity_id
_entity_poly.type
_entity_poly.pdbx_seq_one_letter_code
_entity_poly.pdbx_strand_id
1 'polypeptide(L)'
;VRFNQRVLRGGLPPDDENNGWLWFTALSWAARGAWDSALTTLDRHTPIDGEDDSGLEQYRLAVLGGWLGALPPDRAAMRRPAAARTVAAIQTQLGPARRAELAWLDGIEAMTRQDRAGLAAAQAAVRSAGDTLVRPLGRTDLRPFELALRGDRQRAADSLATLEWSAADRNSWGWWMVAQPLQRGINRLAAAGWLLEAGDTAQAVRLLAYHEAVNPPFGEKLILRPLLSLELARIADARGRVDDARRLYQDFLIWYDMPPPAHRHLVQEARAALGRLSGGREPSETR
;
A
#
# COMPACT_ATOMS: atom_id res chain seq x y z
N VAL A 1 17.55 -24.53 -6.26
CA VAL A 1 16.67 -25.71 -6.05
C VAL A 1 16.93 -26.44 -4.72
N ARG A 2 18.17 -26.84 -4.38
CA ARG A 2 18.48 -27.52 -3.09
C ARG A 2 18.20 -26.68 -1.83
N PHE A 3 18.40 -25.37 -1.86
CA PHE A 3 18.08 -24.46 -0.74
C PHE A 3 16.57 -24.46 -0.44
N ASN A 4 15.73 -24.24 -1.46
CA ASN A 4 14.27 -24.28 -1.33
C ASN A 4 13.77 -25.63 -0.81
N GLN A 5 14.35 -26.76 -1.25
CA GLN A 5 13.96 -28.08 -0.76
C GLN A 5 14.33 -28.33 0.71
N ARG A 6 15.38 -27.70 1.22
CA ARG A 6 15.82 -27.84 2.61
C ARG A 6 14.91 -27.02 3.55
N VAL A 7 14.54 -25.80 3.16
CA VAL A 7 13.54 -24.97 3.87
C VAL A 7 12.17 -25.65 3.89
N LEU A 8 11.75 -26.24 2.76
CA LEU A 8 10.45 -26.93 2.66
C LEU A 8 10.39 -28.26 3.44
N ARG A 9 11.52 -28.88 3.78
CA ARG A 9 11.57 -30.20 4.45
C ARG A 9 12.01 -30.16 5.91
N GLY A 10 12.85 -29.19 6.29
CA GLY A 10 13.45 -29.10 7.62
C GLY A 10 12.88 -28.02 8.52
N GLY A 11 11.99 -27.15 8.00
CA GLY A 11 11.68 -25.89 8.66
C GLY A 11 12.87 -24.93 8.65
N LEU A 12 12.64 -23.68 9.09
CA LEU A 12 13.74 -22.79 9.46
C LEU A 12 14.20 -23.14 10.88
N PRO A 13 15.51 -23.05 11.20
CA PRO A 13 15.97 -23.16 12.58
C PRO A 13 15.24 -22.13 13.47
N PRO A 14 14.81 -22.50 14.69
CA PRO A 14 14.05 -21.60 15.58
C PRO A 14 14.84 -20.34 16.00
N ASP A 15 16.17 -20.37 15.94
CA ASP A 15 17.04 -19.24 16.27
C ASP A 15 17.35 -18.33 15.04
N ASP A 16 16.87 -18.71 13.85
CA ASP A 16 17.01 -18.00 12.58
C ASP A 16 15.64 -17.45 12.09
N GLU A 17 14.72 -17.11 13.01
CA GLU A 17 13.62 -16.19 12.71
C GLU A 17 14.18 -14.78 12.45
N ASN A 18 14.96 -14.67 11.37
CA ASN A 18 15.50 -13.41 10.90
C ASN A 18 14.32 -12.48 10.64
N ASN A 19 14.35 -11.31 11.28
CA ASN A 19 13.38 -10.23 11.14
C ASN A 19 12.97 -10.01 9.66
N GLY A 20 13.90 -10.12 8.71
CA GLY A 20 13.59 -10.03 7.28
C GLY A 20 12.59 -11.10 6.78
N TRP A 21 12.69 -12.35 7.25
CA TRP A 21 11.77 -13.42 6.88
C TRP A 21 10.36 -13.21 7.44
N LEU A 22 10.24 -12.81 8.70
CA LEU A 22 8.95 -12.47 9.31
C LEU A 22 8.29 -11.30 8.57
N TRP A 23 9.08 -10.30 8.18
CA TRP A 23 8.61 -9.17 7.36
C TRP A 23 8.04 -9.64 6.02
N PHE A 24 8.81 -10.37 5.21
CA PHE A 24 8.31 -10.87 3.92
C PHE A 24 7.11 -11.81 4.06
N THR A 25 7.06 -12.61 5.13
CA THR A 25 5.93 -13.49 5.43
C THR A 25 4.68 -12.68 5.74
N ALA A 26 4.79 -11.63 6.56
CA ALA A 26 3.68 -10.71 6.82
C ALA A 26 3.20 -10.02 5.54
N LEU A 27 4.11 -9.52 4.70
CA LEU A 27 3.74 -8.91 3.43
C LEU A 27 3.02 -9.90 2.51
N SER A 28 3.46 -11.16 2.49
CA SER A 28 2.82 -12.22 1.71
C SER A 28 1.40 -12.52 2.22
N TRP A 29 1.19 -12.52 3.55
CA TRP A 29 -0.15 -12.65 4.12
C TRP A 29 -1.06 -11.47 3.73
N ALA A 30 -0.55 -10.24 3.82
CA ALA A 30 -1.32 -9.05 3.45
C ALA A 30 -1.67 -9.03 1.95
N ALA A 31 -0.73 -9.42 1.09
CA ALA A 31 -0.98 -9.57 -0.36
C ALA A 31 -2.10 -10.57 -0.64
N ARG A 32 -2.23 -11.63 0.17
CA ARG A 32 -3.31 -12.62 0.11
C ARG A 32 -4.65 -12.14 0.66
N GLY A 33 -4.69 -10.96 1.29
CA GLY A 33 -5.85 -10.46 2.01
C GLY A 33 -5.93 -10.95 3.46
N ALA A 34 -4.98 -11.75 3.94
CA ALA A 34 -4.97 -12.23 5.31
C ALA A 34 -4.34 -11.20 6.28
N TRP A 35 -4.95 -10.01 6.38
CA TRP A 35 -4.39 -8.87 7.13
C TRP A 35 -4.19 -9.13 8.63
N ASP A 36 -5.11 -9.84 9.29
CA ASP A 36 -4.93 -10.22 10.69
C ASP A 36 -3.73 -11.17 10.87
N SER A 37 -3.54 -12.14 9.96
CA SER A 37 -2.37 -13.03 9.96
C SER A 37 -1.08 -12.27 9.70
N ALA A 38 -1.12 -11.27 8.81
CA ALA A 38 0.00 -10.40 8.53
C ALA A 38 0.43 -9.63 9.78
N LEU A 39 -0.50 -8.98 10.48
CA LEU A 39 -0.23 -8.29 11.74
C LEU A 39 0.26 -9.25 12.83
N THR A 40 -0.39 -10.41 12.99
CA THR A 40 0.05 -11.43 13.96
C THR A 40 1.47 -11.93 13.68
N THR A 41 1.88 -11.99 12.40
CA THR A 41 3.25 -12.34 12.02
C THR A 41 4.23 -11.24 12.41
N LEU A 42 3.87 -9.96 12.24
CA LEU A 42 4.70 -8.83 12.69
C LEU A 42 4.74 -8.67 14.21
N ASP A 43 3.70 -9.10 14.93
CA ASP A 43 3.68 -9.06 16.39
C ASP A 43 4.73 -10.04 17.00
N ARG A 44 5.23 -11.01 16.21
CA ARG A 44 6.35 -11.91 16.59
C ARG A 44 7.73 -11.31 16.37
N HIS A 45 7.80 -10.17 15.69
CA HIS A 45 9.06 -9.52 15.38
C HIS A 45 9.65 -8.95 16.66
N THR A 46 10.81 -9.48 17.07
CA THR A 46 11.53 -9.00 18.23
C THR A 46 12.55 -7.93 17.83
N PRO A 47 12.68 -6.84 18.60
CA PRO A 47 13.72 -5.87 18.36
C PRO A 47 15.11 -6.47 18.42
N ILE A 48 15.90 -6.24 17.37
CA ILE A 48 17.33 -6.47 17.36
C ILE A 48 17.98 -5.11 17.68
N ASP A 49 18.83 -5.09 18.71
CA ASP A 49 19.55 -3.94 19.27
C ASP A 49 19.49 -2.60 18.50
N GLY A 50 18.90 -1.58 19.13
CA GLY A 50 19.14 -0.14 18.87
C GLY A 50 18.63 0.49 17.57
N GLU A 51 18.38 -0.29 16.52
CA GLU A 51 17.99 0.20 15.18
C GLU A 51 16.72 -0.46 14.63
N ASP A 52 15.90 -1.04 15.50
CA ASP A 52 14.69 -1.74 15.09
C ASP A 52 13.47 -0.82 14.89
N ASP A 53 12.97 -0.78 13.65
CA ASP A 53 11.76 -0.06 13.24
C ASP A 53 10.46 -0.90 13.40
N SER A 54 10.49 -2.07 14.04
CA SER A 54 9.36 -3.01 14.12
C SER A 54 8.04 -2.39 14.57
N GLY A 55 8.06 -1.53 15.59
CA GLY A 55 6.86 -0.84 16.08
C GLY A 55 6.24 0.07 15.02
N LEU A 56 7.09 0.74 14.22
CA LEU A 56 6.64 1.56 13.11
C LEU A 56 6.16 0.70 11.92
N GLU A 57 6.81 -0.43 11.65
CA GLU A 57 6.38 -1.39 10.61
C GLU A 57 4.99 -1.99 10.90
N GLN A 58 4.73 -2.38 12.14
CA GLN A 58 3.41 -2.85 12.57
C GLN A 58 2.34 -1.78 12.38
N TYR A 59 2.66 -0.53 12.74
CA TYR A 59 1.73 0.59 12.57
C TYR A 59 1.48 0.92 11.10
N ARG A 60 2.52 0.93 10.26
CA ARG A 60 2.42 1.08 8.79
C ARG A 60 1.40 0.10 8.20
N LEU A 61 1.55 -1.19 8.51
CA LEU A 61 0.67 -2.21 7.96
C LEU A 61 -0.78 -2.07 8.47
N ALA A 62 -0.95 -1.70 9.74
CA ALA A 62 -2.27 -1.47 10.33
C ALA A 62 -2.97 -0.24 9.71
N VAL A 63 -2.26 0.87 9.51
CA VAL A 63 -2.78 2.06 8.83
C VAL A 63 -3.16 1.74 7.39
N LEU A 64 -2.32 1.00 6.65
CA LEU A 64 -2.63 0.60 5.29
C LEU A 64 -3.88 -0.29 5.23
N GLY A 65 -3.94 -1.33 6.06
CA GLY A 65 -5.11 -2.21 6.10
C GLY A 65 -6.38 -1.48 6.54
N GLY A 66 -6.28 -0.53 7.47
CA GLY A 66 -7.39 0.33 7.88
C GLY A 66 -7.87 1.24 6.75
N TRP A 67 -6.94 1.91 6.06
CA TRP A 67 -7.24 2.79 4.92
C TRP A 67 -7.89 2.04 3.76
N LEU A 68 -7.46 0.81 3.49
CA LEU A 68 -8.06 -0.07 2.48
C LEU A 68 -9.42 -0.65 2.88
N GLY A 69 -9.86 -0.48 4.14
CA GLY A 69 -11.08 -1.09 4.67
C GLY A 69 -10.93 -2.58 5.02
N ALA A 70 -9.71 -3.10 5.00
CA ALA A 70 -9.40 -4.50 5.27
C ALA A 70 -9.29 -4.83 6.76
N LEU A 71 -8.93 -3.83 7.57
CA LEU A 71 -8.82 -3.91 9.02
C LEU A 71 -9.75 -2.86 9.66
N PRO A 72 -10.28 -3.13 10.87
CA PRO A 72 -11.00 -2.11 11.60
C PRO A 72 -10.06 -0.97 12.05
N PRO A 73 -10.55 0.30 12.14
CA PRO A 73 -9.69 1.45 12.42
C PRO A 73 -8.96 1.43 13.76
N ASP A 74 -9.47 0.71 14.76
CA ASP A 74 -8.86 0.58 16.09
C ASP A 74 -7.52 -0.17 16.06
N ARG A 75 -7.30 -1.05 15.07
CA ARG A 75 -6.06 -1.82 14.93
C ARG A 75 -4.83 -0.94 14.76
N ALA A 76 -4.97 0.20 14.07
CA ALA A 76 -3.92 1.20 13.91
C ALA A 76 -3.69 1.96 15.21
N ALA A 77 -4.76 2.49 15.82
CA ALA A 77 -4.71 3.19 17.10
C ALA A 77 -4.03 2.37 18.21
N MET A 78 -4.29 1.06 18.29
CA MET A 78 -3.65 0.16 19.28
C MET A 78 -2.14 0.07 19.12
N ARG A 79 -1.61 0.23 17.90
CA ARG A 79 -0.18 0.08 17.57
C ARG A 79 0.58 1.40 17.62
N ARG A 80 -0.13 2.53 17.49
CA ARG A 80 0.45 3.87 17.50
C ARG A 80 1.37 4.15 18.70
N PRO A 81 1.06 3.78 19.95
CA PRO A 81 1.97 4.01 21.08
C PRO A 81 3.32 3.30 20.95
N ALA A 82 3.35 2.09 20.40
CA ALA A 82 4.59 1.35 20.17
C ALA A 82 5.43 2.03 19.08
N ALA A 83 4.81 2.39 17.95
CA ALA A 83 5.45 3.14 16.87
C ALA A 83 6.05 4.46 17.37
N ALA A 84 5.32 5.22 18.19
CA ALA A 84 5.80 6.48 18.75
C ALA A 84 7.04 6.28 19.65
N ARG A 85 7.08 5.22 20.47
CA ARG A 85 8.26 4.88 21.28
C ARG A 85 9.45 4.51 20.42
N THR A 86 9.24 3.67 19.40
CA THR A 86 10.28 3.29 18.43
C THR A 86 10.87 4.54 17.77
N VAL A 87 10.03 5.40 17.21
CA VAL A 87 10.48 6.63 16.53
C VAL A 87 11.19 7.60 17.48
N ALA A 88 10.76 7.69 18.74
CA ALA A 88 11.41 8.52 19.74
C ALA A 88 12.80 8.01 20.16
N ALA A 89 13.03 6.70 20.07
CA ALA A 89 14.31 6.07 20.41
C ALA A 89 15.38 6.25 19.31
N ILE A 90 14.97 6.59 18.08
CA ILE A 90 15.89 6.76 16.95
C ILE A 90 16.64 8.10 17.08
N GLN A 91 17.90 8.01 17.51
CA GLN A 91 18.80 9.16 17.67
C GLN A 91 19.66 9.45 16.43
N THR A 92 19.58 8.59 15.40
CA THR A 92 20.35 8.75 14.16
C THR A 92 19.82 9.88 13.29
N GLN A 93 20.52 10.19 12.19
CA GLN A 93 20.08 11.18 11.19
C GLN A 93 18.71 10.85 10.56
N LEU A 94 18.21 9.62 10.72
CA LEU A 94 16.90 9.20 10.23
C LEU A 94 15.74 9.59 11.17
N GLY A 95 16.01 9.99 12.41
CA GLY A 95 14.98 10.35 13.39
C GLY A 95 13.97 11.39 12.89
N PRO A 96 14.39 12.52 12.27
CA PRO A 96 13.48 13.48 11.64
C PRO A 96 12.56 12.85 10.58
N ALA A 97 13.10 12.00 9.70
CA ALA A 97 12.33 11.35 8.65
C ALA A 97 11.30 10.35 9.21
N ARG A 98 11.68 9.61 10.25
CA ARG A 98 10.78 8.68 10.95
C ARG A 98 9.66 9.40 11.71
N ARG A 99 9.94 10.57 12.30
CA ARG A 99 8.90 11.44 12.88
C ARG A 99 7.95 12.00 11.83
N ALA A 100 8.47 12.43 10.68
CA ALA A 100 7.65 12.90 9.57
C ALA A 100 6.75 11.78 9.02
N GLU A 101 7.30 10.57 8.89
CA GLU A 101 6.53 9.40 8.47
C GLU A 101 5.44 9.02 9.46
N LEU A 102 5.75 8.95 10.76
CA LEU A 102 4.76 8.67 11.80
C LEU A 102 3.62 9.69 11.75
N ALA A 103 3.95 10.97 11.66
CA ALA A 103 2.95 12.03 11.53
C ALA A 103 2.14 11.91 10.23
N TRP A 104 2.76 11.49 9.12
CA TRP A 104 2.04 11.25 7.88
C TRP A 104 1.07 10.07 8.00
N LEU A 105 1.47 8.97 8.65
CA LEU A 105 0.61 7.82 8.94
C LEU A 105 -0.57 8.20 9.85
N ASP A 106 -0.33 9.02 10.89
CA ASP A 106 -1.38 9.60 11.74
C ASP A 106 -2.39 10.41 10.87
N GLY A 107 -1.91 11.09 9.83
CA GLY A 107 -2.74 11.78 8.85
C GLY A 107 -3.59 10.86 7.97
N ILE A 108 -3.05 9.73 7.52
CA ILE A 108 -3.81 8.72 6.76
C ILE A 108 -4.86 8.04 7.65
N GLU A 109 -4.54 7.75 8.90
CA GLU A 109 -5.53 7.24 9.87
C GLU A 109 -6.65 8.27 10.08
N ALA A 110 -6.31 9.55 10.30
CA ALA A 110 -7.29 10.62 10.45
C ALA A 110 -8.19 10.77 9.21
N MET A 111 -7.62 10.73 8.00
CA MET A 111 -8.36 10.70 6.74
C MET A 111 -9.34 9.52 6.68
N THR A 112 -8.89 8.33 7.03
CA THR A 112 -9.73 7.11 7.06
C THR A 112 -10.92 7.27 8.02
N ARG A 113 -10.71 7.94 9.15
CA ARG A 113 -11.73 8.23 10.16
C ARG A 113 -12.56 9.48 9.87
N GLN A 114 -12.30 10.18 8.77
CA GLN A 114 -12.89 11.49 8.45
C GLN A 114 -12.63 12.57 9.52
N ASP A 115 -11.54 12.43 10.28
CA ASP A 115 -11.14 13.34 11.34
C ASP A 115 -10.31 14.51 10.77
N ARG A 116 -10.99 15.63 10.50
CA ARG A 116 -10.36 16.85 9.99
C ARG A 116 -9.38 17.47 10.98
N ALA A 117 -9.66 17.38 12.28
CA ALA A 117 -8.78 17.95 13.30
C ALA A 117 -7.51 17.12 13.45
N GLY A 118 -7.64 15.79 13.46
CA GLY A 118 -6.52 14.86 13.41
C GLY A 118 -5.64 15.06 12.18
N LEU A 119 -6.23 15.24 11.00
CA LEU A 119 -5.47 15.49 9.77
C LEU A 119 -4.69 16.82 9.83
N ALA A 120 -5.29 17.88 10.37
CA ALA A 120 -4.62 19.16 10.55
C ALA A 120 -3.45 19.07 11.55
N ALA A 121 -3.64 18.33 12.64
CA ALA A 121 -2.59 18.08 13.63
C ALA A 121 -1.43 17.27 13.03
N ALA A 122 -1.73 16.22 12.29
CA ALA A 122 -0.75 15.42 11.56
C ALA A 122 0.06 16.27 10.58
N GLN A 123 -0.60 17.15 9.82
CA GLN A 123 0.08 18.06 8.89
C GLN A 123 1.01 19.05 9.61
N ALA A 124 0.61 19.58 10.77
CA ALA A 124 1.49 20.41 11.59
C ALA A 124 2.69 19.62 12.11
N ALA A 125 2.47 18.37 12.57
CA ALA A 125 3.52 17.49 13.04
C ALA A 125 4.55 17.17 11.94
N VAL A 126 4.10 16.84 10.72
CA VAL A 126 4.98 16.65 9.54
C VAL A 126 5.86 17.87 9.31
N ARG A 127 5.29 19.08 9.33
CA ARG A 127 6.05 20.33 9.14
C ARG A 127 7.09 20.55 10.25
N SER A 128 6.76 20.17 11.48
CA SER A 128 7.64 20.35 12.65
C SER A 128 8.72 19.27 12.78
N ALA A 129 8.60 18.14 12.08
CA ALA A 129 9.51 17.00 12.23
C ALA A 129 10.97 17.31 11.86
N GLY A 130 11.20 18.39 11.09
CA GLY A 130 12.53 18.89 10.74
C GLY A 130 13.26 18.07 9.67
N ASP A 131 12.53 17.23 8.93
CA ASP A 131 13.09 16.36 7.91
C ASP A 131 13.61 17.18 6.72
N THR A 132 14.93 17.21 6.53
CA THR A 132 15.58 17.83 5.38
C THR A 132 15.83 16.84 4.23
N LEU A 133 15.74 15.54 4.49
CA LEU A 133 16.03 14.47 3.53
C LEU A 133 14.83 14.18 2.62
N VAL A 134 13.61 14.17 3.16
CA VAL A 134 12.40 13.81 2.40
C VAL A 134 11.57 15.04 1.99
N ARG A 135 11.68 16.15 2.71
CA ARG A 135 10.95 17.40 2.42
C ARG A 135 11.14 17.93 0.98
N PRO A 136 12.33 17.87 0.34
CA PRO A 136 12.48 18.29 -1.05
C PRO A 136 11.63 17.50 -2.04
N LEU A 137 11.19 16.28 -1.67
CA LEU A 137 10.41 15.41 -2.54
C LEU A 137 8.89 15.65 -2.44
N GLY A 138 8.40 16.44 -1.47
CA GLY A 138 6.97 16.71 -1.25
C GLY A 138 6.14 15.47 -0.86
N ARG A 139 6.77 14.31 -0.80
CA ARG A 139 6.26 13.11 -0.12
C ARG A 139 6.01 13.52 1.35
N THR A 140 5.06 13.04 2.12
CA THR A 140 4.59 13.62 3.40
C THR A 140 3.63 14.81 3.30
N ASP A 141 3.39 15.39 2.12
CA ASP A 141 2.34 16.42 1.98
C ASP A 141 0.94 15.80 2.14
N LEU A 142 0.23 16.20 3.19
CA LEU A 142 -1.12 15.77 3.51
C LEU A 142 -2.22 16.67 2.90
N ARG A 143 -1.86 17.80 2.26
CA ARG A 143 -2.84 18.72 1.65
C ARG A 143 -3.79 18.07 0.65
N PRO A 144 -3.35 17.13 -0.21
CA PRO A 144 -4.28 16.47 -1.12
C PRO A 144 -5.39 15.69 -0.39
N PHE A 145 -5.07 15.02 0.72
CA PHE A 145 -6.08 14.31 1.52
C PHE A 145 -7.06 15.30 2.19
N GLU A 146 -6.58 16.47 2.60
CA GLU A 146 -7.44 17.53 3.14
C GLU A 146 -8.42 18.07 2.07
N LEU A 147 -7.94 18.26 0.83
CA LEU A 147 -8.79 18.62 -0.31
C LEU A 147 -9.88 17.57 -0.53
N ALA A 148 -9.51 16.29 -0.51
CA ALA A 148 -10.46 15.20 -0.66
C ALA A 148 -11.50 15.15 0.47
N LEU A 149 -11.12 15.39 1.75
CA LEU A 149 -12.06 15.51 2.88
C LEU A 149 -13.03 16.69 2.75
N ARG A 150 -12.65 17.72 2.00
CA ARG A 150 -13.50 18.88 1.69
C ARG A 150 -14.39 18.65 0.46
N GLY A 151 -14.27 17.49 -0.19
CA GLY A 151 -15.01 17.14 -1.40
C GLY A 151 -14.32 17.54 -2.70
N ASP A 152 -13.16 18.19 -2.65
CA ASP A 152 -12.39 18.62 -3.83
C ASP A 152 -11.45 17.49 -4.30
N ARG A 153 -12.06 16.35 -4.67
CA ARG A 153 -11.33 15.13 -5.04
C ARG A 153 -10.54 15.28 -6.33
N GLN A 154 -11.02 16.07 -7.29
CA GLN A 154 -10.27 16.34 -8.53
C GLN A 154 -8.94 17.04 -8.23
N ARG A 155 -8.95 18.15 -7.48
CA ARG A 155 -7.72 18.87 -7.16
C ARG A 155 -6.80 18.07 -6.24
N ALA A 156 -7.38 17.24 -5.37
CA ALA A 156 -6.61 16.26 -4.60
C ALA A 156 -5.86 15.27 -5.52
N ALA A 157 -6.55 14.72 -6.52
CA ALA A 157 -5.98 13.76 -7.46
C ALA A 157 -4.87 14.39 -8.31
N ASP A 158 -5.11 15.58 -8.85
CA ASP A 158 -4.14 16.34 -9.65
C ASP A 158 -2.89 16.63 -8.82
N SER A 159 -3.06 17.06 -7.57
CA SER A 159 -1.94 17.36 -6.66
C SER A 159 -1.07 16.13 -6.38
N LEU A 160 -1.68 14.98 -6.10
CA LEU A 160 -0.95 13.73 -5.89
C LEU A 160 -0.30 13.23 -7.18
N ALA A 161 -0.97 13.34 -8.32
CA ALA A 161 -0.40 12.94 -9.61
C ALA A 161 0.85 13.77 -9.93
N THR A 162 0.78 15.10 -9.83
CA THR A 162 1.93 16.00 -10.02
C THR A 162 3.08 15.65 -9.09
N LEU A 163 2.79 15.34 -7.83
CA LEU A 163 3.80 14.93 -6.85
C LEU A 163 4.52 13.66 -7.29
N GLU A 164 3.78 12.64 -7.74
CA GLU A 164 4.31 11.35 -8.15
C GLU A 164 5.15 11.43 -9.43
N TRP A 165 4.81 12.31 -10.37
CA TRP A 165 5.61 12.54 -11.59
C TRP A 165 6.88 13.32 -11.30
N SER A 166 6.76 14.40 -10.54
CA SER A 166 7.94 15.17 -10.11
C SER A 166 8.92 14.29 -9.34
N ALA A 167 8.43 13.32 -8.56
CA ALA A 167 9.26 12.35 -7.86
C ALA A 167 9.92 11.33 -8.80
N ALA A 168 9.24 10.91 -9.87
CA ALA A 168 9.78 10.00 -10.88
C ALA A 168 10.88 10.66 -11.73
N ASP A 169 10.67 11.91 -12.15
CA ASP A 169 11.61 12.65 -13.00
C ASP A 169 12.94 12.97 -12.30
N ARG A 170 12.90 13.13 -10.97
CA ARG A 170 14.10 13.43 -10.16
C ARG A 170 15.01 12.23 -9.91
N ASN A 171 14.77 11.08 -10.58
CA ASN A 171 15.57 9.85 -10.55
C ASN A 171 16.09 9.47 -9.15
N SER A 172 15.28 9.72 -8.12
CA SER A 172 15.71 9.74 -6.73
C SER A 172 15.71 8.33 -6.14
N TRP A 173 16.33 7.35 -6.80
CA TRP A 173 16.44 5.95 -6.37
C TRP A 173 17.44 5.72 -5.22
N GLY A 174 17.71 6.74 -4.40
CA GLY A 174 18.61 6.62 -3.27
C GLY A 174 18.04 5.79 -2.14
N TRP A 175 18.93 5.23 -1.31
CA TRP A 175 18.62 4.44 -0.12
C TRP A 175 17.65 5.13 0.87
N TRP A 176 17.57 6.46 0.87
CA TRP A 176 16.58 7.24 1.64
C TRP A 176 15.12 7.03 1.18
N MET A 177 14.87 6.41 0.02
CA MET A 177 13.51 5.97 -0.36
C MET A 177 13.01 4.77 0.45
N VAL A 178 13.88 4.04 1.13
CA VAL A 178 13.49 2.98 2.10
C VAL A 178 12.82 3.61 3.33
N ALA A 179 12.93 4.92 3.51
CA ALA A 179 12.35 5.59 4.66
C ALA A 179 10.81 5.64 4.65
N GLN A 180 10.11 5.50 3.51
CA GLN A 180 8.65 5.65 3.46
C GLN A 180 7.97 4.71 2.44
N PRO A 181 8.04 3.38 2.64
CA PRO A 181 7.68 2.40 1.62
C PRO A 181 6.20 2.50 1.18
N LEU A 182 5.28 2.77 2.10
CA LEU A 182 3.84 2.75 1.80
C LEU A 182 3.32 3.99 1.11
N GLN A 183 4.03 5.11 1.24
CA GLN A 183 3.49 6.41 0.88
C GLN A 183 3.18 6.51 -0.61
N ARG A 184 4.09 5.98 -1.45
CA ARG A 184 3.93 5.96 -2.90
C ARG A 184 2.70 5.16 -3.33
N GLY A 185 2.51 4.01 -2.72
CA GLY A 185 1.38 3.14 -3.01
C GLY A 185 0.04 3.79 -2.65
N ILE A 186 -0.05 4.35 -1.44
CA ILE A 186 -1.26 5.05 -0.98
C ILE A 186 -1.56 6.27 -1.86
N ASN A 187 -0.55 7.12 -2.13
CA ASN A 187 -0.72 8.30 -3.00
C ASN A 187 -1.25 7.92 -4.37
N ARG A 188 -0.67 6.90 -5.01
CA ARG A 188 -1.05 6.47 -6.36
C ARG A 188 -2.43 5.86 -6.40
N LEU A 189 -2.76 5.01 -5.43
CA LEU A 189 -4.08 4.38 -5.39
C LEU A 189 -5.18 5.40 -5.05
N ALA A 190 -4.95 6.33 -4.12
CA ALA A 190 -5.87 7.43 -3.83
C ALA A 190 -6.09 8.34 -5.04
N ALA A 191 -5.00 8.80 -5.67
CA ALA A 191 -5.07 9.64 -6.86
C ALA A 191 -5.77 8.95 -8.03
N ALA A 192 -5.45 7.68 -8.29
CA ALA A 192 -6.10 6.92 -9.34
C ALA A 192 -7.61 6.78 -9.08
N GLY A 193 -8.02 6.49 -7.84
CA GLY A 193 -9.45 6.43 -7.48
C GLY A 193 -10.18 7.74 -7.77
N TRP A 194 -9.63 8.88 -7.34
CA TRP A 194 -10.25 10.18 -7.56
C TRP A 194 -10.22 10.62 -9.04
N LEU A 195 -9.18 10.26 -9.80
CA LEU A 195 -9.15 10.49 -11.25
C LEU A 195 -10.20 9.66 -11.99
N LEU A 196 -10.43 8.41 -11.56
CA LEU A 196 -11.49 7.57 -12.12
C LEU A 196 -12.87 8.15 -11.85
N GLU A 197 -13.12 8.67 -10.64
CA GLU A 197 -14.37 9.37 -10.31
C GLU A 197 -14.61 10.58 -11.21
N ALA A 198 -13.54 11.27 -11.62
CA ALA A 198 -13.60 12.39 -12.55
C ALA A 198 -13.58 12.00 -14.04
N GLY A 199 -13.46 10.70 -14.35
CA GLY A 199 -13.42 10.18 -15.72
C GLY A 199 -12.04 10.18 -16.37
N ASP A 200 -10.98 10.66 -15.72
CA ASP A 200 -9.60 10.62 -16.24
C ASP A 200 -8.97 9.23 -16.06
N THR A 201 -9.48 8.31 -16.87
CA THR A 201 -9.05 6.91 -16.84
C THR A 201 -7.63 6.73 -17.40
N ALA A 202 -7.16 7.62 -18.28
CA ALA A 202 -5.81 7.51 -18.85
C ALA A 202 -4.75 7.76 -17.78
N GLN A 203 -4.94 8.83 -17.01
CA GLN A 203 -4.03 9.21 -15.96
C GLN A 203 -4.07 8.24 -14.77
N ALA A 204 -5.25 7.71 -14.43
CA ALA A 204 -5.40 6.67 -13.43
C ALA A 204 -4.60 5.39 -13.79
N VAL A 205 -4.70 4.91 -15.04
CA VAL A 205 -3.92 3.73 -15.49
C VAL A 205 -2.42 3.96 -15.34
N ARG A 206 -1.94 5.15 -15.73
CA ARG A 206 -0.51 5.49 -15.63
C ARG A 206 -0.02 5.43 -14.18
N LEU A 207 -0.83 5.86 -13.21
CA LEU A 207 -0.50 5.77 -11.79
C LEU A 207 -0.49 4.32 -11.29
N LEU A 208 -1.48 3.51 -11.68
CA LEU A 208 -1.65 2.13 -11.20
C LEU A 208 -0.62 1.14 -11.78
N ALA A 209 -0.16 1.36 -13.02
CA ALA A 209 0.79 0.48 -13.71
C ALA A 209 2.19 0.42 -13.06
N TYR A 210 2.46 1.25 -12.05
CA TYR A 210 3.79 1.33 -11.44
C TYR A 210 4.30 0.05 -10.78
N HIS A 211 3.38 -0.82 -10.36
CA HIS A 211 3.73 -2.08 -9.72
C HIS A 211 4.41 -3.06 -10.71
N GLU A 212 4.21 -2.84 -12.02
CA GLU A 212 4.87 -3.60 -13.09
C GLU A 212 6.32 -3.18 -13.32
N ALA A 213 6.74 -2.01 -12.80
CA ALA A 213 8.12 -1.54 -12.95
C ALA A 213 9.09 -2.33 -12.06
N VAL A 214 10.18 -2.84 -12.65
CA VAL A 214 11.26 -3.59 -11.97
C VAL A 214 12.21 -2.65 -11.24
N ASN A 215 11.70 -1.86 -10.30
CA ASN A 215 12.52 -0.97 -9.47
C ASN A 215 12.08 -1.01 -7.99
N PRO A 216 12.99 -0.88 -7.02
CA PRO A 216 12.66 -0.74 -5.60
C PRO A 216 11.74 0.48 -5.32
N PRO A 217 10.99 0.50 -4.21
CA PRO A 217 10.87 -0.57 -3.22
C PRO A 217 9.89 -1.68 -3.66
N PHE A 218 10.14 -2.90 -3.21
CA PHE A 218 9.38 -4.11 -3.59
C PHE A 218 8.26 -4.44 -2.59
N GLY A 219 8.36 -3.97 -1.34
CA GLY A 219 7.45 -4.33 -0.26
C GLY A 219 6.03 -3.83 -0.49
N GLU A 220 5.85 -2.52 -0.72
CA GLU A 220 4.52 -1.97 -0.96
C GLU A 220 3.89 -2.50 -2.26
N LYS A 221 4.73 -2.77 -3.27
CA LYS A 221 4.29 -3.36 -4.53
C LYS A 221 3.74 -4.77 -4.32
N LEU A 222 4.37 -5.58 -3.47
CA LEU A 222 3.91 -6.92 -3.16
C LEU A 222 2.51 -6.88 -2.51
N ILE A 223 2.33 -6.03 -1.50
CA ILE A 223 1.07 -5.94 -0.74
C ILE A 223 -0.06 -5.38 -1.61
N LEU A 224 0.22 -4.34 -2.40
CA LEU A 224 -0.80 -3.62 -3.16
C LEU A 224 -1.09 -4.23 -4.53
N ARG A 225 -0.18 -5.04 -5.09
CA ARG A 225 -0.33 -5.63 -6.43
C ARG A 225 -1.73 -6.20 -6.69
N PRO A 226 -2.31 -7.07 -5.84
CA PRO A 226 -3.63 -7.62 -6.14
C PRO A 226 -4.70 -6.53 -6.30
N LEU A 227 -4.73 -5.54 -5.41
CA LEU A 227 -5.72 -4.46 -5.48
C LEU A 227 -5.48 -3.54 -6.68
N LEU A 228 -4.22 -3.26 -7.03
CA LEU A 228 -3.86 -2.53 -8.25
C LEU A 228 -4.28 -3.30 -9.50
N SER A 229 -4.10 -4.62 -9.53
CA SER A 229 -4.56 -5.49 -10.62
C SER A 229 -6.08 -5.47 -10.76
N LEU A 230 -6.82 -5.48 -9.65
CA LEU A 230 -8.29 -5.37 -9.68
C LEU A 230 -8.75 -4.04 -10.31
N GLU A 231 -8.18 -2.91 -9.90
CA GLU A 231 -8.54 -1.61 -10.49
C GLU A 231 -8.18 -1.53 -11.97
N LEU A 232 -7.00 -2.02 -12.36
CA LEU A 232 -6.63 -2.10 -13.77
C LEU A 232 -7.56 -3.03 -14.56
N ALA A 233 -8.03 -4.13 -13.96
CA ALA A 233 -8.97 -5.06 -14.58
C ALA A 233 -10.31 -4.38 -14.87
N ARG A 234 -10.86 -3.64 -13.89
CA ARG A 234 -12.10 -2.86 -14.06
C ARG A 234 -11.98 -1.85 -15.18
N ILE A 235 -10.85 -1.14 -15.25
CA ILE A 235 -10.58 -0.17 -16.32
C ILE A 235 -10.47 -0.87 -17.69
N ALA A 236 -9.81 -2.02 -17.77
CA ALA A 236 -9.69 -2.77 -19.00
C ALA A 236 -11.06 -3.30 -19.48
N ASP A 237 -11.87 -3.83 -18.56
CA ASP A 237 -13.23 -4.33 -18.80
C ASP A 237 -14.13 -3.21 -19.34
N ALA A 238 -14.17 -2.06 -18.66
CA ALA A 238 -14.93 -0.88 -19.08
C ALA A 238 -14.52 -0.33 -20.46
N ARG A 239 -13.29 -0.59 -20.91
CA ARG A 239 -12.77 -0.19 -22.23
C ARG A 239 -12.93 -1.27 -23.29
N GLY A 240 -13.56 -2.41 -22.98
CA GLY A 240 -13.69 -3.54 -23.89
C GLY A 240 -12.37 -4.25 -24.19
N ARG A 241 -11.32 -4.04 -23.40
CA ARG A 241 -10.04 -4.76 -23.53
C ARG A 241 -10.14 -6.11 -22.82
N VAL A 242 -10.88 -7.02 -23.44
CA VAL A 242 -11.29 -8.31 -22.87
C VAL A 242 -10.12 -9.16 -22.39
N ASP A 243 -9.06 -9.28 -23.18
CA ASP A 243 -7.91 -10.13 -22.83
C ASP A 243 -7.10 -9.54 -21.66
N ASP A 244 -6.88 -8.22 -21.66
CA ASP A 244 -6.24 -7.51 -20.54
C ASP A 244 -7.05 -7.67 -19.26
N ALA A 245 -8.36 -7.43 -19.33
CA ALA A 245 -9.27 -7.55 -18.19
C ALA A 245 -9.25 -8.97 -17.61
N ARG A 246 -9.30 -9.99 -18.47
CA ARG A 246 -9.26 -11.40 -18.05
C ARG A 246 -7.97 -11.71 -17.31
N ARG A 247 -6.81 -11.34 -17.88
CA ARG A 247 -5.50 -11.57 -17.25
C ARG A 247 -5.43 -10.88 -15.88
N LEU A 248 -5.86 -9.62 -15.79
CA LEU A 248 -5.76 -8.84 -14.55
C LEU A 248 -6.71 -9.32 -13.45
N TYR A 249 -7.94 -9.74 -13.78
CA TYR A 249 -8.83 -10.38 -12.81
C TYR A 249 -8.29 -11.73 -12.34
N GLN A 250 -7.67 -12.52 -13.23
CA GLN A 250 -7.00 -13.77 -12.84
C GLN A 250 -5.82 -13.50 -11.90
N ASP A 251 -4.98 -12.51 -12.23
CA ASP A 251 -3.87 -12.08 -11.37
C ASP A 251 -4.38 -11.68 -9.97
N PHE A 252 -5.44 -10.88 -9.90
CA PHE A 252 -6.06 -10.53 -8.61
C PHE A 252 -6.52 -11.77 -7.82
N LEU A 253 -7.22 -12.72 -8.46
CA LEU A 253 -7.72 -13.92 -7.78
C LEU A 253 -6.62 -14.89 -7.35
N ILE A 254 -5.50 -14.95 -8.08
CA ILE A 254 -4.33 -15.75 -7.70
C ILE A 254 -3.68 -15.17 -6.44
N TRP A 255 -3.55 -13.85 -6.39
CA TRP A 255 -2.82 -13.19 -5.32
C TRP A 255 -3.68 -12.87 -4.11
N TYR A 256 -5.00 -12.69 -4.23
CA TYR A 256 -5.93 -12.24 -3.17
C TYR A 256 -6.95 -13.33 -2.78
N ASP A 257 -6.43 -14.49 -2.35
CA ASP A 257 -7.23 -15.70 -2.13
C ASP A 257 -7.81 -15.86 -0.72
N MET A 258 -7.41 -15.00 0.23
CA MET A 258 -7.85 -15.02 1.63
C MET A 258 -8.43 -13.66 2.06
N PRO A 259 -9.45 -13.12 1.38
CA PRO A 259 -9.98 -11.79 1.68
C PRO A 259 -10.61 -11.72 3.09
N PRO A 260 -10.47 -10.59 3.81
CA PRO A 260 -11.25 -10.36 5.02
C PRO A 260 -12.75 -10.27 4.64
N PRO A 261 -13.67 -10.42 5.61
CA PRO A 261 -15.12 -10.32 5.35
C PRO A 261 -15.51 -9.07 4.55
N ALA A 262 -14.93 -7.92 4.89
CA ALA A 262 -15.18 -6.64 4.22
C ALA A 262 -14.86 -6.67 2.71
N HIS A 263 -13.91 -7.50 2.27
CA HIS A 263 -13.42 -7.53 0.88
C HIS A 263 -13.91 -8.74 0.09
N ARG A 264 -14.74 -9.62 0.67
CA ARG A 264 -15.28 -10.79 -0.06
C ARG A 264 -16.02 -10.39 -1.34
N HIS A 265 -16.66 -9.23 -1.32
CA HIS A 265 -17.36 -8.69 -2.49
C HIS A 265 -16.40 -8.42 -3.66
N LEU A 266 -15.15 -8.01 -3.42
CA LEU A 266 -14.14 -7.79 -4.46
C LEU A 266 -13.80 -9.10 -5.19
N VAL A 267 -13.66 -10.20 -4.45
CA VAL A 267 -13.41 -11.54 -5.01
C VAL A 267 -14.61 -12.04 -5.80
N GLN A 268 -15.83 -11.81 -5.29
CA GLN A 268 -17.06 -12.18 -6.00
C GLN A 268 -17.21 -11.39 -7.31
N GLU A 269 -16.93 -10.09 -7.28
CA GLU A 269 -16.93 -9.22 -8.46
C GLU A 269 -15.97 -9.74 -9.54
N ALA A 270 -14.71 -10.01 -9.18
CA ALA A 270 -13.72 -10.50 -10.13
C ALA A 270 -14.10 -11.86 -10.73
N ARG A 271 -14.65 -12.78 -9.93
CA ARG A 271 -15.16 -14.07 -10.42
C ARG A 271 -16.33 -13.88 -11.39
N ALA A 272 -17.27 -13.00 -11.06
CA ALA A 272 -18.40 -12.70 -11.92
C ALA A 272 -17.96 -12.07 -13.25
N ALA A 273 -16.99 -11.15 -13.21
CA ALA A 273 -16.41 -10.55 -14.41
C ALA A 273 -15.73 -11.59 -15.31
N LEU A 274 -14.93 -12.50 -14.73
CA LEU A 274 -14.31 -13.59 -15.49
C LEU A 274 -15.32 -14.55 -16.11
N GLY A 275 -16.43 -14.83 -15.42
CA GLY A 275 -17.53 -15.62 -15.98
C GLY A 275 -18.12 -14.97 -17.24
N ARG A 276 -18.40 -13.66 -17.19
CA ARG A 276 -18.90 -12.90 -18.35
C ARG A 276 -17.89 -12.86 -19.50
N LEU A 277 -16.63 -12.55 -19.20
CA LEU A 277 -15.55 -12.42 -20.19
C LEU A 277 -15.11 -13.75 -20.84
N SER A 278 -15.44 -14.88 -20.21
CA SER A 278 -15.22 -16.22 -20.77
C SER A 278 -16.42 -16.73 -21.56
N GLY A 279 -17.64 -16.33 -21.21
CA GLY A 279 -18.88 -16.71 -21.90
C GLY A 279 -19.15 -15.98 -23.22
N GLY A 280 -18.55 -14.81 -23.44
CA GLY A 280 -18.68 -14.05 -24.70
C GLY A 280 -17.89 -14.58 -25.89
N ARG A 281 -17.22 -15.74 -25.75
CA ARG A 281 -16.49 -16.41 -26.83
C ARG A 281 -17.31 -17.61 -27.31
N GLU A 282 -18.49 -17.36 -27.89
CA GLU A 282 -19.08 -18.38 -28.77
C GLU A 282 -18.16 -18.56 -29.97
N PRO A 283 -17.80 -19.80 -30.35
CA PRO A 283 -17.13 -20.03 -31.61
C PRO A 283 -18.09 -19.58 -32.71
N SER A 284 -17.70 -18.57 -33.47
CA SER A 284 -18.29 -18.34 -34.78
C SER A 284 -18.12 -19.62 -35.58
N GLU A 285 -19.20 -20.41 -35.67
CA GLU A 285 -19.36 -21.48 -36.64
C GLU A 285 -19.18 -20.86 -38.03
N THR A 286 -17.97 -20.95 -38.56
CA THR A 286 -17.75 -20.89 -40.01
C THR A 286 -18.49 -22.07 -40.61
N ARG A 287 -19.68 -21.80 -41.16
CA ARG A 287 -20.32 -22.60 -42.21
C ARG A 287 -19.61 -22.38 -43.54
#